data_AF-A0A3R6Z0K1-F1
#
_entry.id   AF-A0A3R6Z0K1-F1
#
_cell.length_a   1.000
_cell.length_b   1.000
_cell.length_c   1.000
_cell.angle_alpha   90.00
_cell.angle_beta   90.00
_cell.angle_gamma   90.00
#
_symmetry.space_group_name_H-M   'P 1'
#
loop_
_entity.id
_entity.type
_entity.pdbx_description
1 polymer ?
#
loop_
_entity_poly.entity_id
_entity_poly.type
_entity_poly.pdbx_seq_one_letter_code
_entity_poly.pdbx_strand_id
1 'polypeptide(L)'
;MDTLCSQTVGAGKLYNLGMYFQSGLIVLASMYIPSVILNYHAEFFLLALGLDPVVAALAGTYSRVAVWCLPGVFLYELLKKILQAQNIVNPMAYIAVISNVVYGALGYFLCYHTELGFLGAAYARSISNTLLPIFAVAYLKWNPVYKLWWPADHSVSSQWKAALAHVPEFFALGIPGMLMMLMEWWAFEVCAVLAGWMNDPVLSISVHSVLMSLSAQAYSLFLGLSIATTVRLGNALGANEPRRAHMISRVALAVAFVAGLLVSIVFMITHDYLPAIFIIDRAAIKYEDVV
;
A
#
# COMPACT_ATOMS: atom_id res chain seq x y z
N MET A 1 7.45 -10.70 -4.27
CA MET A 1 8.64 -10.01 -4.83
C MET A 1 9.69 -9.70 -3.79
N ASP A 2 9.33 -9.19 -2.61
CA ASP A 2 10.32 -8.76 -1.61
C ASP A 2 11.30 -9.88 -1.23
N THR A 3 10.81 -11.12 -1.05
CA THR A 3 11.64 -12.31 -0.81
C THR A 3 12.45 -12.73 -2.04
N LEU A 4 11.80 -13.00 -3.17
CA LEU A 4 12.43 -13.47 -4.40
C LEU A 4 13.50 -12.50 -4.95
N CYS A 5 13.22 -11.20 -4.94
CA CYS A 5 14.13 -10.18 -5.44
C CYS A 5 15.31 -9.95 -4.48
N SER A 6 15.08 -9.90 -3.16
CA SER A 6 16.18 -9.70 -2.21
C SER A 6 17.13 -10.90 -2.15
N GLN A 7 16.62 -12.13 -2.25
CA GLN A 7 17.46 -13.32 -2.31
C GLN A 7 18.28 -13.40 -3.60
N THR A 8 17.72 -13.00 -4.74
CA THR A 8 18.48 -12.98 -6.01
C THR A 8 19.55 -11.89 -6.04
N VAL A 9 19.29 -10.72 -5.44
CA VAL A 9 20.32 -9.69 -5.22
C VAL A 9 21.42 -10.22 -4.32
N GLY A 10 21.07 -10.83 -3.18
CA GLY A 10 22.03 -11.43 -2.27
C GLY A 10 22.91 -12.50 -2.92
N ALA A 11 22.32 -13.30 -3.80
CA ALA A 11 23.01 -14.35 -4.56
C ALA A 11 23.86 -13.83 -5.74
N GLY A 12 23.89 -12.52 -5.97
CA GLY A 12 24.60 -11.90 -7.11
C GLY A 12 23.95 -12.13 -8.48
N LYS A 13 22.75 -12.73 -8.52
CA LYS A 13 22.04 -13.07 -9.77
C LYS A 13 21.11 -11.94 -10.21
N LEU A 14 21.67 -10.73 -10.36
CA LEU A 14 20.92 -9.51 -10.67
C LEU A 14 20.15 -9.60 -12.00
N TYR A 15 20.65 -10.39 -12.96
CA TYR A 15 19.96 -10.67 -14.22
C TYR A 15 18.53 -11.21 -14.03
N ASN A 16 18.28 -12.01 -12.99
CA ASN A 16 16.96 -12.60 -12.75
C ASN A 16 15.92 -11.57 -12.29
N LEU A 17 16.34 -10.37 -11.86
CA LEU A 17 15.42 -9.30 -11.48
C LEU A 17 14.60 -8.79 -12.67
N GLY A 18 15.20 -8.74 -13.87
CA GLY A 18 14.48 -8.34 -15.10
C GLY A 18 13.34 -9.31 -15.42
N MET A 19 13.58 -10.62 -15.26
CA MET A 19 12.56 -11.64 -15.41
C MET A 19 11.45 -11.51 -14.37
N TYR A 20 11.79 -11.31 -13.09
CA TYR A 20 10.80 -11.10 -12.03
C TYR A 20 9.99 -9.81 -12.19
N PHE A 21 10.58 -8.76 -12.77
CA PHE A 21 9.86 -7.54 -13.13
C PHE A 21 8.79 -7.83 -14.19
N GLN A 22 9.16 -8.55 -15.26
CA GLN A 22 8.23 -8.93 -16.32
C GLN A 22 7.12 -9.85 -15.80
N SER A 23 7.46 -10.87 -15.01
CA SER A 23 6.46 -11.74 -14.36
C SER A 23 5.51 -10.93 -13.46
N GLY A 24 6.06 -9.99 -12.68
CA GLY A 24 5.28 -9.08 -11.83
C GLY A 24 4.32 -8.20 -12.63
N LEU A 25 4.75 -7.67 -13.78
CA LEU A 25 3.90 -6.90 -14.69
C LEU A 25 2.73 -7.74 -15.21
N ILE A 26 2.98 -8.97 -15.64
CA ILE A 26 1.94 -9.87 -16.14
C ILE A 26 0.92 -10.20 -15.03
N VAL A 27 1.41 -10.54 -13.83
CA VAL A 27 0.56 -10.84 -12.68
C VAL A 27 -0.29 -9.64 -12.29
N LEU A 28 0.31 -8.45 -12.17
CA LEU A 28 -0.45 -7.24 -11.84
C LEU A 28 -1.43 -6.83 -12.95
N ALA A 29 -1.08 -6.99 -14.22
CA ALA A 29 -2.00 -6.75 -15.33
C ALA A 29 -3.21 -7.70 -15.27
N SER A 30 -2.98 -8.97 -14.93
CA SER A 30 -4.07 -9.94 -14.78
C SER A 30 -4.97 -9.64 -13.57
N MET A 31 -4.41 -9.14 -12.46
CA MET A 31 -5.15 -8.73 -11.26
C MET A 31 -5.81 -7.36 -11.40
N TYR A 32 -5.32 -6.52 -12.33
CA TYR A 32 -5.94 -5.24 -12.64
C TYR A 32 -7.33 -5.42 -13.24
N ILE A 33 -7.54 -6.39 -14.13
CA ILE A 33 -8.83 -6.66 -14.76
C ILE A 33 -9.97 -6.88 -13.74
N PRO A 34 -9.88 -7.84 -12.79
CA PRO A 34 -10.93 -8.02 -11.79
C PRO A 34 -11.07 -6.81 -10.88
N SER A 35 -9.96 -6.13 -10.55
CA SER A 35 -10.00 -4.91 -9.74
C SER A 35 -10.81 -3.80 -10.41
N VAL A 36 -10.63 -3.59 -11.72
CA VAL A 36 -11.42 -2.62 -12.52
C VAL A 36 -12.89 -3.00 -12.52
N ILE A 37 -13.22 -4.27 -12.78
CA ILE A 37 -14.61 -4.73 -12.86
C ILE A 37 -15.34 -4.50 -11.53
N LEU A 38 -14.72 -4.89 -10.42
CA LEU A 38 -15.29 -4.73 -9.08
C LEU A 38 -15.51 -3.26 -8.73
N ASN A 39 -14.50 -2.41 -8.94
CA ASN A 39 -14.60 -1.00 -8.59
C ASN A 39 -15.52 -0.21 -9.54
N TYR A 40 -15.58 -0.58 -10.81
CA TYR A 40 -16.48 0.08 -11.78
C TYR A 40 -17.96 -0.17 -11.44
N HIS A 41 -18.26 -1.36 -10.90
CA HIS A 41 -19.60 -1.74 -10.42
C HIS A 41 -19.78 -1.53 -8.91
N ALA A 42 -18.94 -0.72 -8.26
CA ALA A 42 -19.02 -0.47 -6.83
C ALA A 42 -20.42 -0.02 -6.38
N GLU A 43 -21.08 0.83 -7.18
CA GLU A 43 -22.47 1.26 -6.95
C GLU A 43 -23.44 0.09 -6.77
N PHE A 44 -23.38 -0.90 -7.65
CA PHE A 44 -24.23 -2.08 -7.59
C PHE A 44 -23.98 -2.89 -6.31
N PHE A 45 -22.72 -3.09 -5.94
CA PHE A 45 -22.37 -3.82 -4.72
C PHE A 45 -22.80 -3.08 -3.45
N LEU A 46 -22.65 -1.75 -3.41
CA LEU A 46 -23.10 -0.94 -2.27
C LEU A 46 -24.62 -0.94 -2.13
N LEU A 47 -25.35 -0.86 -3.24
CA LEU A 47 -26.81 -1.00 -3.24
C LEU A 47 -27.25 -2.40 -2.76
N ALA A 48 -26.55 -3.45 -3.20
CA ALA A 48 -26.83 -4.83 -2.77
C ALA A 48 -26.59 -5.04 -1.26
N LEU A 49 -25.71 -4.26 -0.65
CA LEU A 49 -25.46 -4.25 0.80
C LEU A 49 -26.49 -3.41 1.59
N GLY A 50 -27.44 -2.77 0.91
CA GLY A 50 -28.50 -1.98 1.54
C GLY A 50 -28.11 -0.55 1.92
N LEU A 51 -27.03 0.00 1.34
CA LEU A 51 -26.66 1.40 1.56
C LEU A 51 -27.64 2.36 0.89
N ASP A 52 -27.66 3.61 1.38
CA ASP A 52 -28.44 4.70 0.81
C ASP A 52 -28.12 4.90 -0.69
N PRO A 53 -29.14 5.01 -1.58
CA PRO A 53 -28.93 5.14 -3.01
C PRO A 53 -28.11 6.35 -3.44
N VAL A 54 -28.21 7.48 -2.73
CA VAL A 54 -27.46 8.70 -3.05
C VAL A 54 -25.98 8.49 -2.70
N VAL A 55 -25.70 7.91 -1.54
CA VAL A 55 -24.33 7.58 -1.12
C VAL A 55 -23.70 6.55 -2.05
N ALA A 56 -24.44 5.51 -2.43
CA ALA A 56 -23.96 4.48 -3.35
C ALA A 56 -23.64 5.05 -4.75
N ALA A 57 -24.47 5.96 -5.28
CA ALA A 57 -24.22 6.62 -6.56
C ALA A 57 -22.99 7.54 -6.52
N LEU A 58 -22.82 8.32 -5.44
CA LEU A 58 -21.64 9.16 -5.24
C LEU A 58 -20.35 8.33 -5.10
N ALA A 59 -20.38 7.26 -4.32
CA ALA A 59 -19.25 6.33 -4.18
C ALA A 59 -18.93 5.63 -5.52
N GLY A 60 -19.96 5.25 -6.28
CA GLY A 60 -19.82 4.65 -7.60
C GLY A 60 -19.15 5.58 -8.61
N THR A 61 -19.60 6.84 -8.70
CA THR A 61 -18.99 7.85 -9.58
C THR A 61 -17.54 8.15 -9.19
N TYR A 62 -17.25 8.29 -7.89
CA TYR A 62 -15.88 8.44 -7.40
C TYR A 62 -15.00 7.24 -7.77
N SER A 63 -15.48 6.03 -7.49
CA SER A 63 -14.75 4.77 -7.73
C SER A 63 -14.38 4.61 -9.21
N ARG A 64 -15.32 4.89 -10.13
CA ARG A 64 -15.08 4.83 -11.58
C ARG A 64 -13.92 5.72 -12.04
N VAL A 65 -13.74 6.89 -11.41
CA VAL A 65 -12.61 7.79 -11.70
C VAL A 65 -11.31 7.31 -11.02
N ALA A 66 -11.42 6.85 -9.78
CA ALA A 66 -10.27 6.43 -8.99
C ALA A 66 -9.58 5.16 -9.53
N VAL A 67 -10.32 4.25 -10.18
CA VAL A 67 -9.78 3.01 -10.77
C VAL A 67 -8.61 3.25 -11.72
N TRP A 68 -8.66 4.34 -12.49
CA TRP A 68 -7.62 4.66 -13.46
C TRP A 68 -6.27 5.00 -12.82
N CYS A 69 -6.22 5.21 -11.51
CA CYS A 69 -4.96 5.41 -10.79
C CYS A 69 -4.16 4.12 -10.57
N LEU A 70 -4.84 2.95 -10.57
CA LEU A 70 -4.25 1.67 -10.17
C LEU A 70 -3.05 1.24 -11.04
N PRO A 71 -3.05 1.38 -12.38
CA PRO A 71 -1.89 1.01 -13.19
C PRO A 71 -0.63 1.77 -12.79
N GLY A 72 -0.76 3.05 -12.46
CA GLY A 72 0.37 3.88 -12.04
C GLY A 72 0.96 3.41 -10.71
N VAL A 73 0.09 3.12 -9.74
CA VAL A 73 0.48 2.57 -8.43
C VAL A 73 1.16 1.21 -8.58
N PHE A 74 0.58 0.31 -9.38
CA PHE A 74 1.12 -1.04 -9.61
C PHE A 74 2.51 -0.99 -10.23
N LEU A 75 2.70 -0.16 -11.26
CA LEU A 75 4.01 0.00 -11.89
C LEU A 75 5.05 0.59 -10.92
N TYR A 76 4.67 1.62 -10.17
CA TYR A 76 5.55 2.20 -9.14
C TYR A 76 5.92 1.17 -8.07
N GLU A 77 4.97 0.36 -7.61
CA GLU A 77 5.21 -0.65 -6.58
C GLU A 77 6.22 -1.70 -7.05
N LEU A 78 6.12 -2.18 -8.30
CA LEU A 78 7.09 -3.10 -8.88
C LEU A 78 8.50 -2.50 -8.91
N LEU A 79 8.62 -1.27 -9.42
CA LEU A 79 9.90 -0.56 -9.51
C LEU A 79 10.50 -0.31 -8.12
N LYS A 80 9.65 0.11 -7.17
CA LYS A 80 10.02 0.34 -5.78
C LYS A 80 10.57 -0.94 -5.15
N LYS A 81 9.91 -2.08 -5.32
CA LYS A 81 10.35 -3.37 -4.76
C LYS A 81 11.69 -3.84 -5.34
N ILE A 82 11.95 -3.61 -6.63
CA ILE A 82 13.24 -3.95 -7.25
C ILE A 82 14.39 -3.09 -6.72
N LEU A 83 14.16 -1.80 -6.54
CA LEU A 83 15.17 -0.91 -5.94
C LEU A 83 15.34 -1.19 -4.44
N GLN A 84 14.26 -1.45 -3.72
CA GLN A 84 14.30 -1.87 -2.31
C GLN A 84 15.11 -3.14 -2.13
N ALA A 85 14.93 -4.15 -2.99
CA ALA A 85 15.74 -5.37 -2.96
C ALA A 85 17.24 -5.11 -3.07
N GLN A 86 17.64 -4.04 -3.78
CA GLN A 86 19.02 -3.58 -3.93
C GLN A 86 19.49 -2.64 -2.81
N ASN A 87 18.69 -2.46 -1.75
CA ASN A 87 18.90 -1.48 -0.68
C ASN A 87 18.88 0.00 -1.15
N ILE A 88 18.27 0.30 -2.31
CA ILE A 88 18.12 1.65 -2.84
C ILE A 88 16.70 2.16 -2.53
N VAL A 89 16.53 2.84 -1.40
CA VAL A 89 15.20 3.25 -0.90
C VAL A 89 14.94 4.75 -0.95
N ASN A 90 15.97 5.58 -0.78
CA ASN A 90 15.85 7.04 -0.67
C ASN A 90 15.14 7.70 -1.88
N PRO A 91 15.47 7.36 -3.14
CA PRO A 91 14.84 8.00 -4.29
C PRO A 91 13.32 7.78 -4.32
N MET A 92 12.89 6.56 -3.98
CA MET A 92 11.47 6.21 -3.96
C MET A 92 10.72 6.96 -2.86
N ALA A 93 11.34 7.17 -1.70
CA ALA A 93 10.79 7.98 -0.63
C ALA A 93 10.60 9.45 -1.05
N TYR A 94 11.62 10.07 -1.68
CA TYR A 94 11.49 11.45 -2.18
C TYR A 94 10.41 11.59 -3.24
N ILE A 95 10.30 10.64 -4.17
CA ILE A 95 9.25 10.61 -5.19
C ILE A 95 7.86 10.51 -4.54
N ALA A 96 7.70 9.69 -3.51
CA ALA A 96 6.44 9.57 -2.78
C ALA A 96 6.07 10.87 -2.05
N VAL A 97 7.04 11.56 -1.43
CA VAL A 97 6.80 12.86 -0.80
C VAL A 97 6.36 13.90 -1.83
N ILE A 98 7.07 14.01 -2.96
CA ILE A 98 6.71 14.94 -4.04
C ILE A 98 5.29 14.64 -4.57
N SER A 99 4.96 13.37 -4.79
CA SER A 99 3.63 12.96 -5.25
C SER A 99 2.52 13.34 -4.25
N ASN A 100 2.77 13.22 -2.94
CA ASN A 100 1.82 13.66 -1.92
C ASN A 100 1.64 15.19 -1.88
N VAL A 101 2.72 15.95 -2.08
CA VAL A 101 2.63 17.42 -2.19
C VAL A 101 1.82 17.82 -3.42
N VAL A 102 2.06 17.17 -4.56
CA VAL A 102 1.26 17.38 -5.78
C VAL A 102 -0.20 17.02 -5.54
N TYR A 103 -0.48 15.90 -4.87
CA TYR A 103 -1.83 15.48 -4.53
C TYR A 103 -2.55 16.53 -3.66
N GLY A 104 -1.89 17.06 -2.63
CA GLY A 104 -2.48 18.09 -1.76
C GLY A 104 -2.75 19.39 -2.50
N ALA A 105 -1.76 19.89 -3.27
CA ALA A 105 -1.91 21.14 -4.02
C ALA A 105 -2.96 21.04 -5.13
N LEU A 106 -2.89 19.98 -5.94
CA LEU A 106 -3.81 19.76 -7.04
C LEU A 106 -5.21 19.39 -6.52
N GLY A 107 -5.29 18.63 -5.43
CA GLY A 107 -6.56 18.30 -4.78
C GLY A 107 -7.26 19.54 -4.25
N TYR A 108 -6.54 20.42 -3.56
CA TYR A 108 -7.09 21.70 -3.09
C TYR A 108 -7.59 22.57 -4.26
N PHE A 109 -6.79 22.68 -5.33
CA PHE A 109 -7.17 23.44 -6.51
C PHE A 109 -8.41 22.86 -7.20
N LEU A 110 -8.40 21.55 -7.52
CA LEU A 110 -9.50 20.91 -8.23
C LEU A 110 -10.79 20.85 -7.39
N CYS A 111 -10.69 20.70 -6.07
CA CYS A 111 -11.89 20.64 -5.23
C CYS A 111 -12.56 22.01 -5.03
N TYR A 112 -11.78 23.08 -4.85
CA TYR A 112 -12.32 24.39 -4.44
C TYR A 112 -12.41 25.41 -5.58
N HIS A 113 -11.57 25.30 -6.62
CA HIS A 113 -11.47 26.30 -7.69
C HIS A 113 -12.03 25.83 -9.03
N THR A 114 -12.55 24.60 -9.12
CA THR A 114 -13.19 24.07 -10.32
C THR A 114 -14.55 23.46 -9.99
N GLU A 115 -15.40 23.27 -11.00
CA GLU A 115 -16.74 22.69 -10.86
C GLU A 115 -16.73 21.19 -10.49
N LEU A 116 -15.55 20.57 -10.40
CA LEU A 116 -15.39 19.13 -10.11
C LEU A 116 -15.75 18.76 -8.67
N GLY A 117 -15.71 19.71 -7.73
CA GLY A 117 -16.06 19.47 -6.32
C GLY A 117 -15.32 18.24 -5.74
N PHE A 118 -16.06 17.30 -5.16
CA PHE A 118 -15.49 16.09 -4.56
C PHE A 118 -14.75 15.17 -5.56
N LEU A 119 -15.14 15.18 -6.84
CA LEU A 119 -14.46 14.41 -7.89
C LEU A 119 -13.05 14.97 -8.16
N GLY A 120 -12.82 16.25 -7.86
CA GLY A 120 -11.50 16.87 -7.93
C GLY A 120 -10.45 16.10 -7.13
N ALA A 121 -10.83 15.53 -5.98
CA ALA A 121 -9.95 14.70 -5.16
C ALA A 121 -9.57 13.37 -5.86
N ALA A 122 -10.52 12.74 -6.56
CA ALA A 122 -10.27 11.53 -7.33
C ALA A 122 -9.31 11.80 -8.49
N TYR A 123 -9.53 12.87 -9.24
CA TYR A 123 -8.64 13.27 -10.34
C TYR A 123 -7.24 13.63 -9.85
N ALA A 124 -7.14 14.41 -8.77
CA ALA A 124 -5.85 14.74 -8.17
C ALA A 124 -5.09 13.48 -7.76
N ARG A 125 -5.78 12.49 -7.19
CA ARG A 125 -5.17 11.20 -6.82
C ARG A 125 -4.72 10.41 -8.03
N SER A 126 -5.54 10.33 -9.08
CA SER A 126 -5.20 9.65 -10.33
C SER A 126 -3.98 10.26 -11.01
N ILE A 127 -3.90 11.58 -11.07
CA ILE A 127 -2.74 12.29 -11.62
C ILE A 127 -1.49 12.03 -10.78
N SER A 128 -1.59 12.20 -9.46
CA SER A 128 -0.45 12.03 -8.53
C SER A 128 0.11 10.61 -8.55
N ASN A 129 -0.75 9.60 -8.62
CA ASN A 129 -0.37 8.19 -8.74
C ASN A 129 0.21 7.84 -10.11
N THR A 130 -0.18 8.54 -11.17
CA THR A 130 0.41 8.39 -12.51
C THR A 130 1.80 9.03 -12.59
N LEU A 131 2.04 10.10 -11.81
CA LEU A 131 3.35 10.75 -11.72
C LEU A 131 4.39 9.88 -10.99
N LEU A 132 3.99 9.05 -10.03
CA LEU A 132 4.88 8.14 -9.30
C LEU A 132 5.78 7.28 -10.23
N PRO A 133 5.24 6.46 -11.16
CA PRO A 133 6.06 5.68 -12.06
C PRO A 133 6.84 6.55 -13.06
N ILE A 134 6.32 7.72 -13.47
CA ILE A 134 7.02 8.64 -14.37
C ILE A 134 8.32 9.13 -13.72
N PHE A 135 8.25 9.59 -12.46
CA PHE A 135 9.42 10.01 -11.71
C PHE A 135 10.37 8.85 -11.40
N ALA A 136 9.84 7.65 -11.14
CA ALA A 136 10.66 6.46 -10.95
C ALA A 136 11.45 6.09 -12.22
N VAL A 137 10.82 6.14 -13.39
CA VAL A 137 11.49 5.92 -14.69
C VAL A 137 12.50 7.03 -15.00
N ALA A 138 12.18 8.28 -14.69
CA ALA A 138 13.12 9.40 -14.84
C ALA A 138 14.37 9.20 -13.96
N TYR A 139 14.19 8.75 -12.72
CA TYR A 139 15.31 8.41 -11.82
C TYR A 139 16.17 7.27 -12.41
N LEU A 140 15.56 6.21 -12.95
CA LEU A 140 16.30 5.11 -13.58
C LEU A 140 17.06 5.53 -14.84
N LYS A 141 16.57 6.53 -15.58
CA LYS A 141 17.31 7.10 -16.72
C LYS A 141 18.53 7.91 -16.27
N TRP A 142 18.40 8.67 -15.17
CA TRP A 142 19.53 9.42 -14.61
C TRP A 142 20.57 8.47 -13.99
N ASN A 143 20.14 7.56 -13.13
CA ASN A 143 20.98 6.57 -12.49
C ASN A 143 20.73 5.20 -13.12
N PRO A 144 21.59 4.75 -14.07
CA PRO A 144 21.35 3.56 -14.89
C PRO A 144 21.61 2.25 -14.14
N VAL A 145 21.13 2.15 -12.89
CA VAL A 145 21.10 0.93 -12.07
C VAL A 145 20.37 -0.20 -12.82
N TYR A 146 19.43 0.16 -13.69
CA TYR A 146 18.71 -0.82 -14.52
C TYR A 146 19.60 -1.64 -15.45
N LYS A 147 20.79 -1.13 -15.83
CA LYS A 147 21.73 -1.87 -16.68
C LYS A 147 22.23 -3.15 -16.01
N LEU A 148 22.21 -3.24 -14.68
CA LEU A 148 22.63 -4.43 -13.92
C LEU A 148 21.65 -5.60 -14.07
N TRP A 149 20.37 -5.31 -14.26
CA TRP A 149 19.31 -6.32 -14.38
C TRP A 149 18.63 -6.35 -15.75
N TRP A 150 18.97 -5.41 -16.63
CA TRP A 150 18.52 -5.32 -18.01
C TRP A 150 19.69 -4.91 -18.94
N PRO A 151 20.61 -5.85 -19.26
CA PRO A 151 21.71 -5.59 -20.18
C PRO A 151 21.19 -5.26 -21.59
N ALA A 152 21.85 -4.33 -22.29
CA ALA A 152 21.45 -3.88 -23.63
C ALA A 152 21.51 -4.99 -24.70
N ASP A 153 22.28 -6.05 -24.44
CA ASP A 153 22.56 -7.12 -25.41
C ASP A 153 21.47 -8.21 -25.49
N HIS A 154 20.46 -8.17 -24.63
CA HIS A 154 19.38 -9.15 -24.62
C HIS A 154 18.02 -8.51 -24.88
N SER A 155 17.42 -8.92 -26.01
CA SER A 155 16.13 -8.41 -26.48
C SER A 155 15.02 -8.70 -25.47
N VAL A 156 14.16 -7.70 -25.28
CA VAL A 156 12.94 -7.73 -24.48
C VAL A 156 12.17 -9.04 -24.67
N SER A 157 12.17 -9.60 -25.89
CA SER A 157 11.46 -10.82 -26.31
C SER A 157 12.01 -12.14 -25.76
N SER A 158 13.30 -12.23 -25.43
CA SER A 158 13.92 -13.51 -25.00
C SER A 158 13.49 -13.93 -23.59
N GLN A 159 13.20 -12.96 -22.72
CA GLN A 159 12.83 -13.23 -21.32
C GLN A 159 11.33 -13.51 -21.10
N TRP A 160 10.44 -13.17 -22.04
CA TRP A 160 8.99 -13.34 -21.85
C TRP A 160 8.59 -14.79 -21.60
N LYS A 161 9.18 -15.75 -22.31
CA LYS A 161 8.88 -17.18 -22.11
C LYS A 161 9.28 -17.66 -20.72
N ALA A 162 10.43 -17.21 -20.22
CA ALA A 162 10.90 -17.53 -18.88
C ALA A 162 10.05 -16.80 -17.81
N ALA A 163 9.67 -15.54 -18.06
CA ALA A 163 8.81 -14.77 -17.19
C ALA A 163 7.42 -15.41 -17.04
N LEU A 164 6.83 -15.88 -18.14
CA LEU A 164 5.57 -16.64 -18.17
C LEU A 164 5.66 -17.94 -17.36
N ALA A 165 6.80 -18.64 -17.41
CA ALA A 165 7.00 -19.87 -16.64
C ALA A 165 7.00 -19.64 -15.12
N HIS A 166 7.40 -18.45 -14.65
CA HIS A 166 7.38 -18.11 -13.22
C HIS A 166 6.04 -17.52 -12.74
N VAL A 167 5.10 -17.17 -13.64
CA VAL A 167 3.79 -16.64 -13.24
C VAL A 167 3.03 -17.57 -12.26
N PRO A 168 2.97 -18.90 -12.45
CA PRO A 168 2.32 -19.80 -11.50
C PRO A 168 2.95 -19.78 -10.11
N GLU A 169 4.28 -19.69 -10.02
CA GLU A 169 5.01 -19.59 -8.75
C GLU A 169 4.69 -18.25 -8.04
N PHE A 170 4.60 -17.16 -8.80
CA PHE A 170 4.17 -15.87 -8.28
C PHE A 170 2.75 -15.91 -7.73
N PHE A 171 1.81 -16.63 -8.38
CA PHE A 171 0.47 -16.82 -7.84
C PHE A 171 0.45 -17.72 -6.61
N ALA A 172 1.19 -18.82 -6.63
CA ALA A 172 1.27 -19.75 -5.51
C ALA A 172 1.81 -19.08 -4.23
N LEU A 173 2.75 -18.14 -4.36
CA LEU A 173 3.27 -17.36 -3.23
C LEU A 173 2.46 -16.09 -2.96
N GLY A 174 1.92 -15.47 -4.01
CA GLY A 174 1.23 -14.18 -3.93
C GLY A 174 -0.19 -14.28 -3.39
N ILE A 175 -0.96 -15.31 -3.78
CA ILE A 175 -2.37 -15.48 -3.35
C ILE A 175 -2.46 -15.69 -1.83
N PRO A 176 -1.67 -16.58 -1.20
CA PRO A 176 -1.72 -16.73 0.26
C PRO A 176 -1.35 -15.44 1.00
N GLY A 177 -0.33 -14.72 0.53
CA GLY A 177 0.07 -13.43 1.11
C GLY A 177 -1.01 -12.36 0.95
N MET A 178 -1.68 -12.32 -0.21
CA MET A 178 -2.81 -11.45 -0.47
C MET A 178 -3.99 -11.78 0.44
N LEU A 179 -4.38 -13.06 0.55
CA LEU A 179 -5.50 -13.49 1.39
C LEU A 179 -5.22 -13.23 2.87
N MET A 180 -4.00 -13.47 3.35
CA MET A 180 -3.60 -13.16 4.73
C MET A 180 -3.85 -11.69 5.05
N MET A 181 -3.40 -10.78 4.17
CA MET A 181 -3.63 -9.35 4.33
C MET A 181 -5.12 -8.99 4.20
N LEU A 182 -5.82 -9.50 3.19
CA LEU A 182 -7.25 -9.21 2.99
C LEU A 182 -8.11 -9.66 4.17
N MET A 183 -7.83 -10.83 4.75
CA MET A 183 -8.57 -11.33 5.91
C MET A 183 -8.40 -10.42 7.13
N GLU A 184 -7.21 -9.83 7.32
CA GLU A 184 -6.97 -8.85 8.39
C GLU A 184 -7.80 -7.57 8.18
N TRP A 185 -7.77 -7.00 6.97
CA TRP A 185 -8.55 -5.79 6.67
C TRP A 185 -10.06 -6.04 6.66
N TRP A 186 -10.51 -7.19 6.15
CA TRP A 186 -11.93 -7.57 6.20
C TRP A 186 -12.41 -7.82 7.62
N ALA A 187 -11.56 -8.30 8.54
CA ALA A 187 -11.95 -8.41 9.94
C ALA A 187 -12.30 -7.03 10.53
N PHE A 188 -11.53 -6.00 10.19
CA PHE A 188 -11.87 -4.62 10.59
C PHE A 188 -13.18 -4.14 9.96
N GLU A 189 -13.42 -4.39 8.67
CA GLU A 189 -14.69 -4.02 8.02
C GLU A 189 -15.89 -4.75 8.63
N VAL A 190 -15.73 -6.03 9.01
CA VAL A 190 -16.77 -6.77 9.75
C VAL A 190 -17.02 -6.14 11.10
N CYS A 191 -15.98 -5.75 11.85
CA CYS A 191 -16.13 -5.01 13.10
C CYS A 191 -16.85 -3.66 12.88
N ALA A 192 -16.59 -2.96 11.78
CA ALA A 192 -17.29 -1.73 11.42
C ALA A 192 -18.79 -1.96 11.19
N VAL A 193 -19.16 -3.03 10.46
CA VAL A 193 -20.56 -3.42 10.23
C VAL A 193 -21.24 -3.78 11.56
N LEU A 194 -20.58 -4.57 12.41
CA LEU A 194 -21.11 -4.94 13.73
C LEU A 194 -21.29 -3.72 14.64
N ALA A 195 -20.38 -2.74 14.60
CA ALA A 195 -20.52 -1.48 15.33
C ALA A 195 -21.78 -0.70 14.89
N GLY A 196 -22.16 -0.80 13.60
CA GLY A 196 -23.40 -0.23 13.08
C GLY A 196 -24.68 -0.92 13.53
N TRP A 197 -24.62 -2.13 14.08
CA TRP A 197 -25.77 -2.86 14.61
C TRP A 197 -25.93 -2.75 16.14
N MET A 198 -25.03 -2.04 16.84
CA MET A 198 -25.14 -1.82 18.27
C MET A 198 -26.23 -0.79 18.60
N ASN A 199 -26.67 -0.74 19.86
CA ASN A 199 -27.76 0.13 20.32
C ASN A 199 -27.52 1.62 20.01
N ASP A 200 -26.27 2.06 20.01
CA ASP A 200 -25.83 3.41 19.61
C ASP A 200 -24.90 3.35 18.37
N PRO A 201 -25.44 3.18 17.15
CA PRO A 201 -24.63 3.02 15.93
C PRO A 201 -23.70 4.20 15.67
N VAL A 202 -24.18 5.43 15.90
CA VAL A 202 -23.44 6.66 15.59
C VAL A 202 -22.19 6.76 16.45
N LEU A 203 -22.31 6.54 17.76
CA LEU A 203 -21.18 6.57 18.68
C LEU A 203 -20.19 5.45 18.36
N SER A 204 -20.71 4.24 18.16
CA SER A 204 -19.92 3.04 17.93
C SER A 204 -19.10 3.11 16.64
N ILE A 205 -19.72 3.55 15.54
CA ILE A 205 -19.04 3.75 14.25
C ILE A 205 -17.99 4.86 14.37
N SER A 206 -18.30 5.94 15.09
CA SER A 206 -17.35 7.05 15.29
C SER A 206 -16.11 6.58 16.04
N VAL A 207 -16.29 5.87 17.17
CA VAL A 207 -15.18 5.29 17.94
C VAL A 207 -14.36 4.30 17.09
N HIS A 208 -15.04 3.43 16.32
CA HIS A 208 -14.37 2.50 15.43
C HIS A 208 -13.53 3.22 14.35
N SER A 209 -14.04 4.31 13.77
CA SER A 209 -13.33 5.12 12.77
C SER A 209 -12.05 5.76 13.34
N VAL A 210 -12.11 6.27 14.58
CA VAL A 210 -10.92 6.77 15.29
C VAL A 210 -9.92 5.64 15.52
N LEU A 211 -10.38 4.49 16.02
CA LEU A 211 -9.52 3.32 16.25
C LEU A 211 -8.83 2.87 14.96
N MET A 212 -9.56 2.80 13.85
CA MET A 212 -9.02 2.44 12.54
C MET A 212 -7.98 3.44 12.05
N SER A 213 -8.23 4.74 12.25
CA SER A 213 -7.29 5.79 11.86
C SER A 213 -5.98 5.73 12.66
N LEU A 214 -6.05 5.45 13.96
CA LEU A 214 -4.88 5.27 14.82
C LEU A 214 -4.13 3.97 14.50
N SER A 215 -4.88 2.88 14.28
CA SER A 215 -4.32 1.57 13.93
C SER A 215 -3.59 1.62 12.59
N ALA A 216 -4.14 2.30 11.59
CA ALA A 216 -3.50 2.47 10.28
C ALA A 216 -2.18 3.26 10.36
N GLN A 217 -2.11 4.27 11.23
CA GLN A 217 -0.87 5.02 11.48
C GLN A 217 0.19 4.15 12.15
N ALA A 218 -0.18 3.41 13.20
CA ALA A 218 0.73 2.48 13.87
C ALA A 218 1.20 1.38 12.91
N TYR A 219 0.28 0.79 12.15
CA TYR A 219 0.57 -0.23 11.15
C TYR A 219 1.60 0.24 10.11
N SER A 220 1.51 1.49 9.65
CA SER A 220 2.45 2.06 8.68
C SER A 220 3.91 2.06 9.18
N LEU A 221 4.12 2.30 10.49
CA LEU A 221 5.44 2.22 11.11
C LEU A 221 5.99 0.79 11.10
N PHE A 222 5.18 -0.18 11.52
CA PHE A 222 5.58 -1.59 11.55
C PHE A 222 5.75 -2.19 10.16
N LEU A 223 4.95 -1.76 9.19
CA LEU A 223 5.09 -2.17 7.79
C LEU A 223 6.46 -1.77 7.24
N GLY A 224 6.91 -0.54 7.52
CA GLY A 224 8.23 -0.06 7.12
C GLY A 224 9.37 -0.91 7.72
N LEU A 225 9.29 -1.23 9.02
CA LEU A 225 10.24 -2.11 9.69
C LEU A 225 10.23 -3.53 9.11
N SER A 226 9.05 -4.06 8.81
CA SER A 226 8.86 -5.38 8.20
C SER A 226 9.54 -5.46 6.83
N ILE A 227 9.25 -4.51 5.93
CA ILE A 227 9.86 -4.46 4.59
C ILE A 227 11.38 -4.35 4.67
N ALA A 228 11.90 -3.45 5.53
CA ALA A 228 13.34 -3.29 5.72
C ALA A 228 14.02 -4.57 6.22
N THR A 229 13.35 -5.29 7.14
CA THR A 229 13.82 -6.57 7.65
C THR A 229 13.81 -7.63 6.57
N THR A 230 12.71 -7.78 5.81
CA THR A 230 12.59 -8.76 4.71
C THR A 230 13.68 -8.56 3.67
N VAL A 231 13.94 -7.31 3.25
CA VAL A 231 14.98 -6.98 2.28
C VAL A 231 16.37 -7.35 2.81
N ARG A 232 16.73 -6.93 4.03
CA ARG A 232 18.05 -7.20 4.60
C ARG A 232 18.27 -8.69 4.86
N LEU A 233 17.27 -9.35 5.43
CA LEU A 233 17.29 -10.77 5.71
C LEU A 233 17.39 -11.59 4.42
N GLY A 234 16.58 -11.26 3.41
CA GLY A 234 16.62 -11.93 2.12
C GLY A 234 17.95 -11.76 1.39
N ASN A 235 18.55 -10.57 1.44
CA ASN A 235 19.91 -10.36 0.92
C ASN A 235 20.96 -11.22 1.64
N ALA A 236 20.93 -11.28 2.98
CA ALA A 236 21.87 -12.10 3.75
C ALA A 236 21.69 -13.60 3.48
N LEU A 237 20.44 -14.07 3.36
CA LEU A 237 20.14 -15.46 2.99
C LEU A 237 20.61 -15.78 1.56
N GLY A 238 20.37 -14.88 0.61
CA GLY A 238 20.84 -15.02 -0.77
C GLY A 238 22.37 -15.07 -0.89
N ALA A 239 23.08 -14.30 -0.05
CA ALA A 239 24.54 -14.30 0.03
C ALA A 239 25.13 -15.51 0.76
N ASN A 240 24.28 -16.46 1.21
CA ASN A 240 24.68 -17.61 2.03
C ASN A 240 25.38 -17.21 3.35
N GLU A 241 24.91 -16.14 3.99
CA GLU A 241 25.42 -15.60 5.26
C GLU A 241 24.44 -15.87 6.43
N PRO A 242 24.29 -17.12 6.92
CA PRO A 242 23.28 -17.48 7.91
C PRO A 242 23.47 -16.77 9.26
N ARG A 243 24.72 -16.49 9.66
CA ARG A 243 25.01 -15.75 10.90
C ARG A 243 24.48 -14.32 10.83
N ARG A 244 24.68 -13.65 9.68
CA ARG A 244 24.17 -12.30 9.44
C ARG A 244 22.65 -12.29 9.37
N ALA A 245 22.06 -13.27 8.70
CA ALA A 245 20.60 -13.44 8.65
C ALA A 245 20.00 -13.61 10.07
N HIS A 246 20.61 -14.44 10.92
CA HIS A 246 20.16 -14.63 12.29
C HIS A 246 20.28 -13.36 13.14
N MET A 247 21.39 -12.62 12.99
CA MET A 247 21.57 -11.33 13.66
C MET A 247 20.50 -10.31 13.21
N ILE A 248 20.22 -10.20 11.91
CA ILE A 248 19.19 -9.30 11.37
C ILE A 248 17.82 -9.64 11.98
N SER A 249 17.46 -10.92 12.02
CA SER A 249 16.19 -11.37 12.61
C SER A 249 16.07 -10.98 14.10
N ARG A 250 17.12 -11.24 14.89
CA ARG A 250 17.13 -10.87 16.32
C ARG A 250 17.02 -9.37 16.55
N VAL A 251 17.77 -8.57 15.79
CA VAL A 251 17.72 -7.10 15.90
C VAL A 251 16.35 -6.58 15.47
N ALA A 252 15.77 -7.11 14.38
CA ALA A 252 14.46 -6.72 13.92
C ALA A 252 13.37 -7.01 14.96
N LEU A 253 13.40 -8.19 15.59
CA LEU A 253 12.47 -8.53 16.68
C LEU A 253 12.63 -7.60 17.89
N ALA A 254 13.86 -7.29 18.28
CA ALA A 254 14.12 -6.35 19.38
C ALA A 254 13.61 -4.94 19.05
N VAL A 255 13.88 -4.43 17.84
CA VAL A 255 13.39 -3.12 17.38
C VAL A 255 11.86 -3.11 17.30
N ALA A 256 11.24 -4.17 16.79
CA ALA A 256 9.78 -4.29 16.72
C ALA A 256 9.15 -4.28 18.11
N PHE A 257 9.74 -5.01 19.07
CA PHE A 257 9.27 -5.02 20.45
C PHE A 257 9.39 -3.65 21.12
N VAL A 258 10.54 -2.98 20.98
CA VAL A 258 10.75 -1.63 21.53
C VAL A 258 9.81 -0.61 20.87
N ALA A 259 9.65 -0.65 19.54
CA ALA A 259 8.72 0.21 18.83
C ALA A 259 7.27 -0.04 19.26
N GLY A 260 6.88 -1.31 19.45
CA GLY A 260 5.60 -1.73 20.03
C GLY A 260 5.34 -1.09 21.37
N LEU A 261 6.28 -1.25 22.31
CA LEU A 261 6.19 -0.64 23.64
C LEU A 261 6.07 0.88 23.57
N LEU A 262 6.87 1.54 22.73
CA LEU A 262 6.81 3.00 22.58
C LEU A 262 5.45 3.46 22.05
N VAL A 263 4.92 2.81 21.02
CA VAL A 263 3.58 3.12 20.47
C VAL A 263 2.50 2.89 21.53
N SER A 264 2.55 1.78 22.27
CA SER A 264 1.62 1.49 23.36
C SER A 264 1.68 2.54 24.47
N ILE A 265 2.88 2.95 24.90
CA ILE A 265 3.07 3.99 25.92
C ILE A 265 2.51 5.32 25.41
N VAL A 266 2.79 5.70 24.17
CA VAL A 266 2.25 6.94 23.57
C VAL A 266 0.73 6.89 23.56
N PHE A 267 0.11 5.80 23.14
CA PHE A 267 -1.35 5.65 23.15
C PHE A 267 -1.94 5.69 24.55
N MET A 268 -1.29 5.09 25.55
CA MET A 268 -1.74 5.17 26.94
C MET A 268 -1.64 6.59 27.52
N ILE A 269 -0.58 7.32 27.22
CA ILE A 269 -0.40 8.71 27.71
C ILE A 269 -1.36 9.67 27.01
N THR A 270 -1.62 9.45 25.73
CA THR A 270 -2.44 10.36 24.91
C THR A 270 -3.91 9.95 24.84
N HIS A 271 -4.33 8.94 25.60
CA HIS A 271 -5.66 8.34 25.52
C HIS A 271 -6.80 9.37 25.68
N ASP A 272 -6.60 10.41 26.51
CA ASP A 272 -7.59 11.47 26.74
C ASP A 272 -7.64 12.51 25.61
N TYR A 273 -6.51 12.76 24.94
CA TYR A 273 -6.37 13.84 23.96
C TYR A 273 -6.53 13.39 22.52
N LEU A 274 -6.09 12.17 22.21
CA LEU A 274 -6.06 11.64 20.84
C LEU A 274 -7.48 11.54 20.23
N PRO A 275 -8.49 11.00 20.93
CA PRO A 275 -9.86 10.93 20.40
C PRO A 275 -10.47 12.30 20.13
N ALA A 276 -10.15 13.31 20.96
CA ALA A 276 -10.64 14.67 20.82
C ALA A 276 -10.17 15.38 19.53
N ILE A 277 -9.06 14.94 18.92
CA ILE A 277 -8.58 15.48 17.64
C ILE A 277 -9.44 14.98 16.46
N PHE A 278 -9.99 13.77 16.56
CA PHE A 278 -10.78 13.16 15.50
C PHE A 278 -12.27 13.46 15.62
N ILE A 279 -12.77 13.68 16.84
CA ILE A 279 -14.20 13.92 17.08
C ILE A 279 -14.44 15.43 17.25
N ILE A 280 -14.82 16.09 16.16
CA ILE A 280 -15.21 17.52 16.15
C ILE A 280 -16.68 17.69 16.62
N ASP A 281 -17.46 16.61 16.70
CA ASP A 281 -18.87 16.67 17.07
C ASP A 281 -19.08 16.58 18.59
N ARG A 282 -19.64 17.63 19.19
CA ARG A 282 -19.94 17.75 20.63
C ARG A 282 -20.94 16.69 21.13
N ALA A 283 -21.57 15.93 20.25
CA ALA A 283 -22.50 14.86 20.61
C ALA A 283 -21.83 13.63 21.26
N ALA A 284 -20.57 13.33 20.93
CA ALA A 284 -19.86 12.20 21.52
C ALA A 284 -19.22 12.54 22.89
N ILE A 285 -18.76 13.79 23.06
CA ILE A 285 -18.12 14.26 24.30
C ILE A 285 -19.15 14.40 25.43
N LYS A 286 -20.41 14.67 25.11
CA LYS A 286 -21.48 14.85 26.12
C LYS A 286 -21.86 13.59 26.92
N TYR A 287 -21.39 12.41 26.52
CA TYR A 287 -21.70 11.16 27.24
C TYR A 287 -20.67 10.82 28.33
N GLU A 288 -19.48 11.42 28.34
CA GLU A 288 -18.54 11.27 29.46
C GLU A 288 -18.99 12.06 30.70
N ASP A 289 -19.84 13.08 30.53
CA ASP A 289 -20.38 13.88 31.66
C ASP A 289 -21.65 13.25 32.30
N VAL A 290 -22.11 12.08 31.85
CA VAL A 290 -23.38 11.45 32.31
C VAL A 290 -23.18 10.04 32.90
N VAL A 291 -21.95 9.62 33.21
CA VAL A 291 -21.68 8.38 33.98
C VAL A 291 -21.02 8.71 35.31
#